data_AF-I3Z6R1-F1
#
_entry.id   AF-I3Z6R1-F1
#
_cell.length_a   1.000
_cell.length_b   1.000
_cell.length_c   1.000
_cell.angle_alpha   90.00
_cell.angle_beta   90.00
_cell.angle_gamma   90.00
#
_symmetry.space_group_name_H-M   'P 1'
#
loop_
_entity.id
_entity.type
_entity.pdbx_description
1 polymer ?
#
loop_
_entity_poly.entity_id
_entity_poly.type
_entity_poly.pdbx_seq_one_letter_code
_entity_poly.pdbx_strand_id
1 'polypeptide(L)'
;MKITVIGTGYVGLVSGACFADVGIQVTCVDVDQKKIEGLKNGIMPIYEPGLEEIVKRNYASGRLQFTTNLGKAIQGSEVAFIAVGTPPGEDGSADLKYVLAVADEIGAKMSDYIVVATKSTVPVTTGEKVRAAIKAALDKRGSDLPFAVASNPEFLKEGAAVEDFMKPDRIVIGVDDERAEAIMKRLYKPFQLNGDRIIFMDIPSAEMTKYAANAMLATKISFMNDIANLCELVGANANMVRKGIGSDPRIGTKFIYPGVGYGGSCFPKDVKAIIKTGKQYGYELKVLQAVEDVNDAQKHVLVKKIKHHFGEDLSGMSFAIWGLSFKPNTDDMREAPATVIIEELIAAGAKVKGYDPIAMKEAQHIYIGDKITYAKDAYDACVDADALLLVTEWSEFRIPSWEALGKLLNNKVIFDGRNIYDKKYLEELGWKHYGIGV
;
A
#
# COMPACT_ATOMS: atom_id res chain seq x y z
N MET A 1 20.77 9.83 -19.94
CA MET A 1 19.30 9.85 -19.99
C MET A 1 18.80 10.81 -18.93
N LYS A 2 17.82 11.65 -19.29
CA LYS A 2 17.11 12.56 -18.37
C LYS A 2 15.66 12.11 -18.27
N ILE A 3 15.10 12.07 -17.06
CA ILE A 3 13.69 11.78 -16.83
C ILE A 3 13.08 12.77 -15.84
N THR A 4 11.77 12.95 -15.95
CA THR A 4 10.97 13.68 -14.98
C THR A 4 10.00 12.72 -14.29
N VAL A 5 9.82 12.84 -12.98
CA VAL A 5 8.83 12.08 -12.20
C VAL A 5 7.88 13.06 -11.53
N ILE A 6 6.59 13.00 -11.88
CA ILE A 6 5.55 13.91 -11.38
C ILE A 6 4.76 13.21 -10.28
N GLY A 7 4.77 13.80 -9.09
CA GLY A 7 4.28 13.24 -7.83
C GLY A 7 5.45 12.78 -6.95
N THR A 8 5.50 13.28 -5.71
CA THR A 8 6.51 12.88 -4.71
C THR A 8 5.89 12.18 -3.50
N GLY A 9 4.78 11.47 -3.74
CA GLY A 9 4.30 10.44 -2.83
C GLY A 9 5.16 9.18 -2.91
N TYR A 10 4.71 8.12 -2.27
CA TYR A 10 5.42 6.84 -2.17
C TYR A 10 5.99 6.33 -3.50
N VAL A 11 5.13 6.17 -4.50
CA VAL A 11 5.50 5.63 -5.82
C VAL A 11 6.51 6.52 -6.53
N GLY A 12 6.21 7.83 -6.63
CA GLY A 12 7.02 8.75 -7.41
C GLY A 12 8.38 9.05 -6.78
N LEU A 13 8.42 9.26 -5.46
CA LEU A 13 9.68 9.54 -4.76
C LEU A 13 10.62 8.34 -4.78
N VAL A 14 10.13 7.12 -4.50
CA VAL A 14 10.94 5.90 -4.59
C VAL A 14 11.43 5.68 -6.02
N SER A 15 10.54 5.78 -7.01
CA SER A 15 10.92 5.57 -8.41
C SER A 15 12.00 6.56 -8.84
N GLY A 16 11.81 7.86 -8.54
CA GLY A 16 12.76 8.90 -8.90
C GLY A 16 14.12 8.73 -8.21
N ALA A 17 14.11 8.42 -6.90
CA ALA A 17 15.33 8.19 -6.14
C ALA A 17 16.11 6.96 -6.64
N CYS A 18 15.43 5.84 -6.88
CA CYS A 18 16.06 4.61 -7.37
C CYS A 18 16.54 4.72 -8.83
N PHE A 19 15.84 5.45 -9.69
CA PHE A 19 16.37 5.78 -11.02
C PHE A 19 17.63 6.63 -10.94
N ALA A 20 17.65 7.65 -10.08
CA ALA A 20 18.85 8.48 -9.89
C ALA A 20 20.04 7.67 -9.37
N ASP A 21 19.75 6.66 -8.56
CA ASP A 21 20.74 5.79 -7.93
C ASP A 21 21.51 4.90 -8.91
N VAL A 22 20.88 4.54 -10.04
CA VAL A 22 21.54 3.81 -11.13
C VAL A 22 22.17 4.75 -12.19
N GLY A 23 22.29 6.04 -11.87
CA GLY A 23 23.02 7.02 -12.70
C GLY A 23 22.16 7.86 -13.65
N ILE A 24 20.82 7.75 -13.60
CA ILE A 24 19.92 8.56 -14.44
C ILE A 24 19.83 9.97 -13.85
N GLN A 25 19.72 10.99 -14.71
CA GLN A 25 19.39 12.36 -14.25
C GLN A 25 17.88 12.46 -14.07
N VAL A 26 17.43 12.72 -12.84
CA VAL A 26 16.02 12.72 -12.45
C VAL A 26 15.63 14.06 -11.85
N THR A 27 14.52 14.62 -12.34
CA THR A 27 13.83 15.73 -11.66
C THR A 27 12.47 15.27 -11.16
N CYS A 28 12.29 15.29 -9.85
CA CYS A 28 11.00 15.04 -9.20
C CYS A 28 10.21 16.34 -9.07
N VAL A 29 8.93 16.29 -9.44
CA VAL A 29 8.02 17.44 -9.46
C VAL A 29 6.82 17.18 -8.57
N ASP A 30 6.43 18.14 -7.74
CA ASP A 30 5.20 18.11 -6.96
C ASP A 30 4.63 19.53 -6.85
N VAL A 31 3.31 19.65 -6.70
CA VAL A 31 2.65 20.96 -6.51
C VAL A 31 2.81 21.47 -5.08
N ASP A 32 3.10 20.58 -4.13
CA ASP A 32 3.30 20.91 -2.73
C ASP A 32 4.71 21.51 -2.51
N GLN A 33 4.75 22.85 -2.44
CA GLN A 33 5.98 23.60 -2.19
C GLN A 33 6.63 23.22 -0.85
N LYS A 34 5.84 22.96 0.20
CA LYS A 34 6.38 22.60 1.53
C LYS A 34 7.10 21.26 1.46
N LYS A 35 6.51 20.29 0.75
CA LYS A 35 7.12 18.98 0.52
C LYS A 35 8.41 19.07 -0.29
N ILE A 36 8.42 19.87 -1.36
CA ILE A 36 9.61 20.08 -2.20
C ILE A 36 10.74 20.75 -1.41
N GLU A 37 10.46 21.79 -0.63
CA GLU A 37 11.49 22.42 0.21
C GLU A 37 11.96 21.49 1.35
N GLY A 38 11.06 20.66 1.90
CA GLY A 38 11.43 19.60 2.84
C GLY A 38 12.44 18.63 2.23
N LEU A 39 12.14 18.09 1.04
CA LEU A 39 13.00 17.16 0.32
C LEU A 39 14.38 17.75 -0.02
N LYS A 40 14.45 19.02 -0.43
CA LYS A 40 15.72 19.73 -0.67
C LYS A 40 16.56 19.87 0.61
N ASN A 41 15.91 19.94 1.76
CA ASN A 41 16.55 19.99 3.08
C ASN A 41 16.74 18.59 3.71
N GLY A 42 16.50 17.51 2.95
CA GLY A 42 16.65 16.13 3.41
C GLY A 42 15.56 15.66 4.38
N ILE A 43 14.44 16.37 4.47
CA ILE A 43 13.27 16.00 5.28
C ILE A 43 12.32 15.15 4.43
N MET A 44 12.15 13.89 4.81
CA MET A 44 11.31 12.94 4.08
C MET A 44 9.82 13.13 4.40
N PRO A 45 8.93 13.18 3.38
CA PRO A 45 7.49 13.32 3.59
C PRO A 45 6.76 12.01 3.84
N ILE A 46 7.47 10.88 3.80
CA ILE A 46 6.97 9.52 3.96
C ILE A 46 8.02 8.70 4.71
N TYR A 47 7.58 7.66 5.42
CA TYR A 47 8.47 6.64 5.95
C TYR A 47 8.68 5.51 4.93
N GLU A 48 9.93 5.27 4.53
CA GLU A 48 10.29 4.11 3.72
C GLU A 48 11.74 3.67 4.04
N PRO A 49 11.96 2.43 4.50
CA PRO A 49 13.29 1.94 4.85
C PRO A 49 14.32 2.14 3.73
N GLY A 50 15.42 2.83 4.06
CA GLY A 50 16.55 3.08 3.15
C GLY A 50 16.33 4.21 2.13
N LEU A 51 15.13 4.76 1.98
CA LEU A 51 14.84 5.79 0.98
C LEU A 51 15.56 7.12 1.28
N GLU A 52 15.57 7.54 2.55
CA GLU A 52 16.19 8.80 2.98
C GLU A 52 17.66 8.90 2.54
N GLU A 53 18.43 7.84 2.73
CA GLU A 53 19.84 7.78 2.35
C GLU A 53 20.04 7.81 0.83
N ILE A 54 19.14 7.18 0.08
CA ILE A 54 19.16 7.22 -1.40
C ILE A 54 18.87 8.64 -1.90
N VAL A 55 17.87 9.30 -1.31
CA VAL A 55 17.49 10.68 -1.67
C VAL A 55 18.66 11.63 -1.37
N LYS A 56 19.19 11.61 -0.14
CA LYS A 56 20.29 12.49 0.28
C LYS A 56 21.51 12.34 -0.62
N ARG A 57 21.98 11.12 -0.88
CA ARG A 57 23.18 10.91 -1.72
C ARG A 57 22.98 11.34 -3.17
N ASN A 58 21.80 11.09 -3.75
CA ASN A 58 21.55 11.42 -5.15
C ASN A 58 21.28 12.92 -5.35
N TYR A 59 20.65 13.57 -4.38
CA TYR A 59 20.52 15.03 -4.35
C TYR A 59 21.88 15.72 -4.23
N ALA A 60 22.71 15.28 -3.29
CA ALA A 60 24.08 15.80 -3.13
C ALA A 60 24.96 15.61 -4.38
N SER A 61 24.78 14.49 -5.10
CA SER A 61 25.50 14.23 -6.35
C SER A 61 24.96 15.00 -7.57
N GLY A 62 23.86 15.74 -7.41
CA GLY A 62 23.19 16.49 -8.49
C GLY A 62 22.36 15.64 -9.46
N ARG A 63 22.32 14.31 -9.31
CA ARG A 63 21.51 13.41 -10.17
C ARG A 63 20.02 13.45 -9.87
N LEU A 64 19.64 13.75 -8.62
CA LEU A 64 18.25 13.93 -8.22
C LEU A 64 17.99 15.41 -7.92
N GLN A 65 16.94 15.97 -8.49
CA GLN A 65 16.52 17.35 -8.28
C GLN A 65 15.04 17.40 -7.90
N PHE A 66 14.64 18.44 -7.17
CA PHE A 66 13.25 18.65 -6.75
C PHE A 66 12.78 20.05 -7.16
N THR A 67 11.58 20.16 -7.72
CA THR A 67 11.01 21.43 -8.16
C THR A 67 9.48 21.40 -8.13
N THR A 68 8.86 22.58 -8.11
CA THR A 68 7.41 22.74 -8.34
C THR A 68 7.09 23.12 -9.79
N ASN A 69 8.11 23.35 -10.63
CA ASN A 69 7.95 23.81 -12.01
C ASN A 69 8.09 22.65 -13.00
N LEU A 70 6.95 22.06 -13.41
CA LEU A 70 6.92 20.97 -14.37
C LEU A 70 7.47 21.39 -15.73
N GLY A 71 7.07 22.56 -16.23
CA GLY A 71 7.50 23.07 -17.53
C GLY A 71 9.02 23.14 -17.68
N LYS A 72 9.76 23.51 -16.63
CA LYS A 72 11.23 23.48 -16.61
C LYS A 72 11.80 22.06 -16.51
N ALA A 73 11.18 21.20 -15.70
CA ALA A 73 11.66 19.84 -15.46
C ALA A 73 11.63 18.96 -16.72
N ILE A 74 10.57 19.07 -17.52
CA ILE A 74 10.38 18.22 -18.71
C ILE A 74 11.29 18.57 -19.88
N GLN A 75 11.97 19.72 -19.86
CA GLN A 75 12.84 20.14 -20.98
C GLN A 75 14.01 19.18 -21.16
N GLY A 76 14.12 18.56 -22.34
CA GLY A 76 15.12 17.54 -22.63
C GLY A 76 14.96 16.23 -21.86
N SER A 77 13.82 16.00 -21.19
CA SER A 77 13.48 14.71 -20.60
C SER A 77 13.05 13.73 -21.69
N GLU A 78 13.58 12.51 -21.65
CA GLU A 78 13.21 11.45 -22.59
C GLU A 78 11.92 10.74 -22.14
N VAL A 79 11.68 10.71 -20.83
CA VAL A 79 10.48 10.12 -20.20
C VAL A 79 9.95 11.06 -19.12
N ALA A 80 8.64 11.28 -19.11
CA ALA A 80 7.90 11.90 -18.01
C ALA A 80 6.97 10.87 -17.36
N PHE A 81 7.22 10.54 -16.10
CA PHE A 81 6.39 9.63 -15.33
C PHE A 81 5.27 10.35 -14.60
N ILE A 82 4.01 9.98 -14.85
CA ILE A 82 2.88 10.44 -14.06
C ILE A 82 2.68 9.47 -12.89
N ALA A 83 3.11 9.86 -11.70
CA ALA A 83 3.09 9.09 -10.45
C ALA A 83 2.32 9.83 -9.33
N VAL A 84 1.25 10.55 -9.70
CA VAL A 84 0.35 11.24 -8.78
C VAL A 84 -0.68 10.26 -8.19
N GLY A 85 -1.28 10.63 -7.06
CA GLY A 85 -2.33 9.83 -6.45
C GLY A 85 -3.60 9.77 -7.31
N THR A 86 -4.25 8.60 -7.31
CA THR A 86 -5.59 8.37 -7.89
C THR A 86 -6.54 7.98 -6.77
N PRO A 87 -6.91 8.92 -5.88
CA PRO A 87 -7.82 8.61 -4.77
C PRO A 87 -9.20 8.17 -5.31
N PRO A 88 -9.99 7.45 -4.50
CA PRO A 88 -11.38 7.19 -4.86
C PRO A 88 -12.16 8.52 -4.93
N GLY A 89 -12.97 8.67 -5.97
CA GLY A 89 -14.01 9.69 -6.06
C GLY A 89 -15.21 9.35 -5.17
N GLU A 90 -16.18 10.26 -5.09
CA GLU A 90 -17.38 10.12 -4.23
C GLU A 90 -18.16 8.83 -4.48
N ASP A 91 -18.10 8.34 -5.71
CA ASP A 91 -18.80 7.17 -6.21
C ASP A 91 -17.90 5.92 -6.31
N GLY A 92 -16.70 5.95 -5.72
CA GLY A 92 -15.75 4.83 -5.66
C GLY A 92 -14.93 4.58 -6.94
N SER A 93 -15.06 5.39 -8.00
CA SER A 93 -14.13 5.31 -9.15
C SER A 93 -12.79 5.98 -8.84
N ALA A 94 -11.74 5.64 -9.60
CA ALA A 94 -10.48 6.38 -9.50
C ALA A 94 -10.64 7.83 -10.01
N ASP A 95 -10.25 8.80 -9.19
CA ASP A 95 -10.20 10.22 -9.59
C ASP A 95 -8.98 10.47 -10.49
N LEU A 96 -9.26 10.76 -11.77
CA LEU A 96 -8.24 11.00 -12.80
C LEU A 96 -7.85 12.47 -12.95
N LYS A 97 -8.44 13.40 -12.19
CA LYS A 97 -8.23 14.85 -12.40
C LYS A 97 -6.75 15.24 -12.33
N TYR A 98 -5.99 14.66 -11.41
CA TYR A 98 -4.57 14.95 -11.25
C TYR A 98 -3.74 14.40 -12.41
N VAL A 99 -4.06 13.18 -12.88
CA VAL A 99 -3.39 12.55 -14.02
C VAL A 99 -3.61 13.38 -15.29
N LEU A 100 -4.85 13.79 -15.55
CA LEU A 100 -5.21 14.57 -16.74
C LEU A 100 -4.69 16.00 -16.69
N ALA A 101 -4.64 16.63 -15.51
CA ALA A 101 -4.02 17.95 -15.34
C ALA A 101 -2.53 17.92 -15.66
N VAL A 102 -1.81 16.89 -15.19
CA VAL A 102 -0.39 16.69 -15.53
C VAL A 102 -0.22 16.45 -17.04
N ALA A 103 -1.09 15.66 -17.65
CA ALA A 103 -1.06 15.41 -19.10
C ALA A 103 -1.27 16.69 -19.93
N ASP A 104 -2.25 17.53 -19.57
CA ASP A 104 -2.50 18.83 -20.22
C ASP A 104 -1.29 19.77 -20.04
N GLU A 105 -0.70 19.85 -18.85
CA GLU A 105 0.48 20.69 -18.61
C GLU A 105 1.72 20.22 -19.39
N ILE A 106 1.94 18.90 -19.50
CA ILE A 106 3.01 18.34 -20.35
C ILE A 106 2.80 18.79 -21.80
N GLY A 107 1.61 18.60 -22.37
CA GLY A 107 1.33 19.02 -23.75
C GLY A 107 1.48 20.53 -23.96
N ALA A 108 1.10 21.33 -22.97
CA ALA A 108 1.26 22.78 -23.03
C ALA A 108 2.73 23.23 -23.01
N LYS A 109 3.65 22.47 -22.39
CA LYS A 109 5.02 22.91 -22.10
C LYS A 109 6.13 22.12 -22.80
N MET A 110 5.84 20.96 -23.38
CA MET A 110 6.86 20.14 -24.07
C MET A 110 7.46 20.87 -25.30
N SER A 111 8.74 20.62 -25.55
CA SER A 111 9.52 21.19 -26.66
C SER A 111 10.02 20.15 -27.65
N ASP A 112 10.15 18.90 -27.19
CA ASP A 112 10.78 17.80 -27.89
C ASP A 112 9.94 16.53 -27.71
N TYR A 113 10.25 15.51 -28.51
CA TYR A 113 9.64 14.19 -28.33
C TYR A 113 9.88 13.66 -26.91
N ILE A 114 8.81 13.20 -26.25
CA ILE A 114 8.84 12.63 -24.91
C ILE A 114 7.92 11.42 -24.82
N VAL A 115 8.33 10.41 -24.04
CA VAL A 115 7.44 9.32 -23.63
C VAL A 115 6.75 9.70 -22.33
N VAL A 116 5.42 9.80 -22.35
CA VAL A 116 4.62 10.07 -21.14
C VAL A 116 4.13 8.74 -20.56
N ALA A 117 4.79 8.29 -19.50
CA ALA A 117 4.55 7.00 -18.88
C ALA A 117 3.66 7.13 -17.64
N THR A 118 2.45 6.59 -17.69
CA THR A 118 1.56 6.54 -16.53
C THR A 118 1.99 5.42 -15.59
N LYS A 119 2.51 5.80 -14.42
CA LYS A 119 2.87 4.88 -13.33
C LYS A 119 1.80 4.83 -12.23
N SER A 120 1.00 5.89 -12.13
CA SER A 120 -0.20 5.94 -11.28
C SER A 120 -1.11 4.75 -11.60
N THR A 121 -1.74 4.16 -10.58
CA THR A 121 -2.74 3.10 -10.82
C THR A 121 -4.00 3.74 -11.38
N VAL A 122 -4.29 3.50 -12.66
CA VAL A 122 -5.38 4.13 -13.41
C VAL A 122 -6.24 3.08 -14.09
N PRO A 123 -7.58 3.24 -14.15
CA PRO A 123 -8.46 2.31 -14.84
C PRO A 123 -8.06 2.10 -16.30
N VAL A 124 -8.42 0.93 -16.84
CA VAL A 124 -8.23 0.62 -18.26
C VAL A 124 -8.84 1.71 -19.13
N THR A 125 -8.19 2.05 -20.24
CA THR A 125 -8.48 3.13 -21.19
C THR A 125 -7.99 4.53 -20.77
N THR A 126 -7.26 4.65 -19.66
CA THR A 126 -6.72 5.95 -19.23
C THR A 126 -5.60 6.45 -20.13
N GLY A 127 -4.80 5.56 -20.72
CA GLY A 127 -3.79 5.91 -21.72
C GLY A 127 -4.34 6.75 -22.87
N GLU A 128 -5.53 6.42 -23.38
CA GLU A 128 -6.20 7.20 -24.43
C GLU A 128 -6.65 8.58 -23.95
N LYS A 129 -7.11 8.68 -22.70
CA LYS A 129 -7.47 9.98 -22.10
C LYS A 129 -6.24 10.87 -21.91
N VAL A 130 -5.12 10.31 -21.49
CA VAL A 130 -3.83 11.01 -21.38
C VAL A 130 -3.37 11.47 -22.77
N ARG A 131 -3.45 10.59 -23.78
CA ARG A 131 -3.12 10.92 -25.18
C ARG A 131 -3.97 12.09 -25.69
N ALA A 132 -5.28 12.03 -25.47
CA ALA A 132 -6.21 13.09 -25.87
C ALA A 132 -5.94 14.42 -25.17
N ALA A 133 -5.63 14.41 -23.87
CA ALA A 133 -5.31 15.61 -23.10
C ALA A 133 -4.03 16.30 -23.62
N ILE A 134 -2.96 15.53 -23.85
CA ILE A 134 -1.70 16.05 -24.41
C ILE A 134 -1.95 16.63 -25.81
N LYS A 135 -2.67 15.89 -26.68
CA LYS A 135 -2.98 16.34 -28.04
C LYS A 135 -3.78 17.64 -28.02
N ALA A 136 -4.82 17.73 -27.19
CA ALA A 136 -5.62 18.95 -27.09
C ALA A 136 -4.79 20.15 -26.63
N ALA A 137 -3.83 19.96 -25.72
CA ALA A 137 -2.91 21.01 -25.29
C ALA A 137 -1.92 21.43 -26.40
N LEU A 138 -1.44 20.48 -27.21
CA LEU A 138 -0.62 20.76 -28.40
C LEU A 138 -1.40 21.52 -29.48
N ASP A 139 -2.63 21.09 -29.77
CA ASP A 139 -3.52 21.75 -30.73
C ASP A 139 -3.78 23.22 -30.33
N LYS A 140 -4.02 23.49 -29.03
CA LYS A 140 -4.23 24.85 -28.50
C LYS A 140 -3.04 25.79 -28.75
N ARG A 141 -1.81 25.27 -28.81
CA ARG A 141 -0.59 26.05 -29.10
C ARG A 141 -0.13 25.94 -30.57
N GLY A 142 -0.94 25.33 -31.44
CA GLY A 142 -0.63 25.17 -32.86
C GLY A 142 0.62 24.33 -33.12
N SER A 143 0.84 23.28 -32.32
CA SER A 143 2.03 22.41 -32.41
C SER A 143 1.66 20.98 -32.79
N ASP A 144 2.48 20.37 -33.63
CA ASP A 144 2.36 18.98 -34.11
C ASP A 144 3.47 18.07 -33.54
N LEU A 145 4.10 18.47 -32.43
CA LEU A 145 5.20 17.73 -31.82
C LEU A 145 4.80 16.28 -31.54
N PRO A 146 5.59 15.29 -31.99
CA PRO A 146 5.29 13.89 -31.72
C PRO A 146 5.56 13.55 -30.26
N PHE A 147 4.76 12.64 -29.70
CA PHE A 147 4.93 12.06 -28.37
C PHE A 147 4.39 10.63 -28.33
N ALA A 148 4.76 9.87 -27.32
CA ALA A 148 4.18 8.55 -27.06
C ALA A 148 3.57 8.49 -25.66
N VAL A 149 2.53 7.69 -25.50
CA VAL A 149 1.96 7.35 -24.19
C VAL A 149 2.38 5.92 -23.86
N ALA A 150 2.72 5.68 -22.60
CA ALA A 150 3.01 4.36 -22.08
C ALA A 150 2.26 4.11 -20.78
N SER A 151 1.93 2.86 -20.49
CA SER A 151 1.51 2.40 -19.17
C SER A 151 2.67 1.66 -18.53
N ASN A 152 3.11 2.07 -17.36
CA ASN A 152 4.17 1.39 -16.63
C ASN A 152 3.79 1.31 -15.14
N PRO A 153 2.85 0.42 -14.79
CA PRO A 153 2.35 0.32 -13.44
C PRO A 153 3.47 -0.02 -12.45
N GLU A 154 3.26 0.33 -11.20
CA GLU A 154 4.12 -0.02 -10.08
C GLU A 154 3.60 -1.29 -9.38
N PHE A 155 4.48 -2.05 -8.74
CA PHE A 155 4.11 -3.22 -7.91
C PHE A 155 4.85 -3.19 -6.58
N LEU A 156 5.05 -1.98 -6.06
CA LEU A 156 5.83 -1.72 -4.86
C LEU A 156 4.96 -1.96 -3.63
N LYS A 157 5.54 -2.54 -2.59
CA LYS A 157 4.90 -2.68 -1.28
C LYS A 157 5.41 -1.59 -0.35
N GLU A 158 4.48 -0.84 0.28
CA GLU A 158 4.83 0.08 1.39
C GLU A 158 5.75 -0.59 2.43
N GLY A 159 6.80 0.08 2.90
CA GLY A 159 7.81 -0.50 3.80
C GLY A 159 8.85 -1.44 3.15
N ALA A 160 8.79 -1.66 1.83
CA ALA A 160 9.76 -2.47 1.08
C ALA A 160 9.95 -2.02 -0.39
N ALA A 161 9.50 -0.83 -0.77
CA ALA A 161 9.52 -0.39 -2.16
C ALA A 161 10.91 -0.14 -2.71
N VAL A 162 11.87 0.28 -1.88
CA VAL A 162 13.25 0.42 -2.36
C VAL A 162 13.75 -0.94 -2.86
N GLU A 163 13.51 -2.01 -2.09
CA GLU A 163 13.91 -3.36 -2.50
C GLU A 163 13.09 -3.85 -3.70
N ASP A 164 11.77 -3.68 -3.67
CA ASP A 164 10.88 -4.09 -4.76
C ASP A 164 11.21 -3.36 -6.08
N PHE A 165 11.62 -2.11 -6.03
CA PHE A 165 12.00 -1.34 -7.21
C PHE A 165 13.37 -1.76 -7.75
N MET A 166 14.34 -1.99 -6.86
CA MET A 166 15.71 -2.35 -7.24
C MET A 166 15.81 -3.82 -7.70
N LYS A 167 14.94 -4.70 -7.20
CA LYS A 167 14.90 -6.13 -7.51
C LYS A 167 13.48 -6.59 -7.87
N PRO A 168 12.86 -6.03 -8.93
CA PRO A 168 11.46 -6.29 -9.23
C PRO A 168 11.28 -7.74 -9.70
N ASP A 169 10.20 -8.40 -9.30
CA ASP A 169 9.85 -9.73 -9.85
C ASP A 169 9.67 -9.65 -11.38
N ARG A 170 9.08 -8.55 -11.85
CA ARG A 170 8.87 -8.19 -13.26
C ARG A 170 8.62 -6.69 -13.42
N ILE A 171 8.80 -6.18 -14.62
CA ILE A 171 8.54 -4.79 -15.02
C ILE A 171 7.53 -4.84 -16.18
N VAL A 172 6.30 -4.38 -15.94
CA VAL A 172 5.25 -4.36 -16.97
C VAL A 172 5.29 -3.03 -17.71
N ILE A 173 5.30 -3.08 -19.04
CA ILE A 173 5.33 -1.87 -19.88
C ILE A 173 4.34 -2.05 -21.05
N GLY A 174 3.28 -1.25 -21.03
CA GLY A 174 2.35 -1.07 -22.13
C GLY A 174 2.80 0.04 -23.05
N VAL A 175 3.03 -0.25 -24.33
CA VAL A 175 3.44 0.72 -25.37
C VAL A 175 2.82 0.36 -26.71
N ASP A 176 2.66 1.35 -27.58
CA ASP A 176 2.20 1.20 -28.97
C ASP A 176 3.13 1.88 -29.99
N ASP A 177 4.34 2.22 -29.58
CA ASP A 177 5.35 2.91 -30.37
C ASP A 177 6.74 2.26 -30.17
N GLU A 178 7.41 1.90 -31.27
CA GLU A 178 8.72 1.21 -31.23
C GLU A 178 9.81 2.10 -30.61
N ARG A 179 9.76 3.42 -30.82
CA ARG A 179 10.72 4.36 -30.25
C ARG A 179 10.55 4.44 -28.73
N ALA A 180 9.33 4.44 -28.23
CA ALA A 180 8.99 4.40 -26.81
C ALA A 180 9.43 3.08 -26.18
N GLU A 181 9.20 1.94 -26.85
CA GLU A 181 9.69 0.64 -26.41
C GLU A 181 11.21 0.65 -26.21
N ALA A 182 11.97 1.14 -27.21
CA ALA A 182 13.42 1.24 -27.12
C ALA A 182 13.92 2.15 -25.99
N ILE A 183 13.26 3.30 -25.78
CA ILE A 183 13.57 4.23 -24.68
C ILE A 183 13.31 3.57 -23.33
N MET A 184 12.14 2.95 -23.15
CA MET A 184 11.76 2.29 -21.90
C MET A 184 12.63 1.07 -21.60
N LYS A 185 13.00 0.29 -22.62
CA LYS A 185 13.95 -0.83 -22.50
C LYS A 185 15.32 -0.35 -22.02
N ARG A 186 15.82 0.76 -22.58
CA ARG A 186 17.10 1.36 -22.17
C ARG A 186 17.04 1.89 -20.74
N LEU A 187 15.94 2.55 -20.37
CA LEU A 187 15.72 3.08 -19.02
C LEU A 187 15.80 1.98 -17.96
N TYR A 188 15.17 0.83 -18.23
CA TYR A 188 15.07 -0.27 -17.27
C TYR A 188 16.22 -1.29 -17.34
N LYS A 189 17.14 -1.18 -18.31
CA LYS A 189 18.30 -2.07 -18.44
C LYS A 189 19.13 -2.25 -17.15
N PRO A 190 19.39 -1.21 -16.33
CA PRO A 190 20.17 -1.36 -15.09
C PRO A 190 19.53 -2.29 -14.05
N PHE A 191 18.21 -2.50 -14.10
CA PHE A 191 17.46 -3.32 -13.13
C PHE A 191 17.35 -4.80 -13.54
N GLN A 192 17.99 -5.20 -14.63
CA GLN A 192 17.85 -6.52 -15.27
C GLN A 192 19.14 -7.37 -15.22
N LEU A 193 20.05 -7.09 -14.28
CA LEU A 193 21.34 -7.80 -14.20
C LEU A 193 21.20 -9.32 -14.02
N ASN A 194 20.06 -9.80 -13.52
CA ASN A 194 19.78 -11.22 -13.26
C ASN A 194 18.70 -11.81 -14.18
N GLY A 195 18.61 -11.35 -15.43
CA GLY A 195 17.70 -11.86 -16.46
C GLY A 195 16.74 -10.80 -17.01
N ASP A 196 16.13 -11.10 -18.16
CA ASP A 196 15.10 -10.25 -18.75
C ASP A 196 13.84 -10.30 -17.88
N ARG A 197 13.45 -9.14 -17.36
CA ARG A 197 12.30 -9.00 -16.45
C ARG A 197 11.23 -8.09 -17.04
N ILE A 198 11.45 -7.55 -18.24
CA ILE A 198 10.48 -6.67 -18.87
C ILE A 198 9.44 -7.49 -19.61
N ILE A 199 8.17 -7.15 -19.39
CA ILE A 199 7.03 -7.71 -20.12
C ILE A 199 6.41 -6.55 -20.90
N PHE A 200 6.70 -6.49 -22.19
CA PHE A 200 6.04 -5.58 -23.12
C PHE A 200 4.67 -6.12 -23.53
N MET A 201 3.69 -5.23 -23.62
CA MET A 201 2.31 -5.52 -24.02
C MET A 201 1.63 -4.25 -24.54
N ASP A 202 0.36 -4.32 -24.92
CA ASP A 202 -0.45 -3.13 -25.22
C ASP A 202 -0.81 -2.35 -23.94
N ILE A 203 -1.11 -1.06 -24.10
CA ILE A 203 -1.42 -0.14 -23.00
C ILE A 203 -2.62 -0.63 -22.15
N PRO A 204 -3.78 -1.00 -22.73
CA PRO A 204 -4.90 -1.54 -21.96
C PRO A 204 -4.55 -2.78 -21.13
N SER A 205 -3.77 -3.72 -21.69
CA SER A 205 -3.32 -4.92 -20.97
C SER A 205 -2.43 -4.58 -19.77
N ALA A 206 -1.53 -3.60 -19.91
CA ALA A 206 -0.68 -3.15 -18.81
C ALA A 206 -1.49 -2.47 -17.69
N GLU A 207 -2.47 -1.63 -18.04
CA GLU A 207 -3.40 -1.02 -17.08
C GLU A 207 -4.21 -2.10 -16.33
N MET A 208 -4.76 -3.08 -17.05
CA MET A 208 -5.55 -4.17 -16.45
C MET A 208 -4.69 -5.05 -15.53
N THR A 209 -3.44 -5.32 -15.91
CA THR A 209 -2.52 -6.17 -15.13
C THR A 209 -2.34 -5.67 -13.70
N LYS A 210 -2.32 -4.35 -13.48
CA LYS A 210 -2.20 -3.78 -12.13
C LYS A 210 -3.40 -4.11 -11.26
N TYR A 211 -4.61 -3.88 -11.76
CA TYR A 211 -5.84 -4.19 -11.03
C TYR A 211 -6.00 -5.69 -10.80
N ALA A 212 -5.77 -6.50 -11.84
CA ALA A 212 -5.87 -7.96 -11.74
C ALA A 212 -4.90 -8.53 -10.68
N ALA A 213 -3.67 -8.01 -10.61
CA ALA A 213 -2.70 -8.42 -9.59
C ALA A 213 -3.17 -8.06 -8.17
N ASN A 214 -3.56 -6.81 -7.92
CA ASN A 214 -4.03 -6.38 -6.60
C ASN A 214 -5.32 -7.12 -6.20
N ALA A 215 -6.26 -7.31 -7.13
CA ALA A 215 -7.49 -8.05 -6.91
C ALA A 215 -7.24 -9.53 -6.59
N MET A 216 -6.28 -10.18 -7.25
CA MET A 216 -5.90 -11.56 -6.94
C MET A 216 -5.29 -11.68 -5.54
N LEU A 217 -4.43 -10.73 -5.14
CA LEU A 217 -3.84 -10.74 -3.79
C LEU A 217 -4.91 -10.53 -2.71
N ALA A 218 -5.84 -9.59 -2.90
CA ALA A 218 -7.00 -9.40 -2.03
C ALA A 218 -7.87 -10.67 -1.96
N THR A 219 -8.09 -11.32 -3.12
CA THR A 219 -8.85 -12.58 -3.21
C THR A 219 -8.22 -13.69 -2.37
N LYS A 220 -6.90 -13.86 -2.44
CA LYS A 220 -6.19 -14.88 -1.63
C LYS A 220 -6.34 -14.62 -0.13
N ILE A 221 -6.31 -13.36 0.30
CA ILE A 221 -6.48 -12.98 1.70
C ILE A 221 -7.92 -13.25 2.15
N SER A 222 -8.93 -12.74 1.45
CA SER A 222 -10.33 -12.95 1.81
C SER A 222 -10.72 -14.42 1.77
N PHE A 223 -10.25 -15.17 0.76
CA PHE A 223 -10.45 -16.62 0.70
C PHE A 223 -9.91 -17.31 1.96
N MET A 224 -8.69 -16.99 2.38
CA MET A 224 -8.10 -17.59 3.58
C MET A 224 -8.80 -17.15 4.87
N ASN A 225 -9.29 -15.91 4.95
CA ASN A 225 -10.07 -15.43 6.08
C ASN A 225 -11.39 -16.19 6.22
N ASP A 226 -12.11 -16.42 5.13
CA ASP A 226 -13.38 -17.16 5.13
C ASP A 226 -13.16 -18.63 5.55
N ILE A 227 -12.10 -19.26 5.01
CA ILE A 227 -11.66 -20.60 5.43
C ILE A 227 -11.26 -20.63 6.91
N ALA A 228 -10.57 -19.60 7.42
CA ALA A 228 -10.17 -19.53 8.82
C ALA A 228 -11.39 -19.43 9.75
N ASN A 229 -12.37 -18.62 9.39
CA ASN A 229 -13.62 -18.52 10.15
C ASN A 229 -14.35 -19.87 10.20
N LEU A 230 -14.41 -20.60 9.08
CA LEU A 230 -14.96 -21.96 9.06
C LEU A 230 -14.13 -22.93 9.91
N CYS A 231 -12.80 -22.84 9.88
CA CYS A 231 -11.91 -23.71 10.67
C CYS A 231 -12.25 -23.68 12.16
N GLU A 232 -12.57 -22.51 12.72
CA GLU A 232 -12.97 -22.39 14.13
C GLU A 232 -14.27 -23.14 14.44
N LEU A 233 -15.24 -23.09 13.54
CA LEU A 233 -16.54 -23.74 13.74
C LEU A 233 -16.45 -25.26 13.69
N VAL A 234 -15.51 -25.79 12.88
CA VAL A 234 -15.37 -27.24 12.67
C VAL A 234 -14.21 -27.87 13.43
N GLY A 235 -13.45 -27.07 14.21
CA GLY A 235 -12.30 -27.53 14.98
C GLY A 235 -11.05 -27.83 14.13
N ALA A 236 -10.94 -27.25 12.93
CA ALA A 236 -9.74 -27.32 12.11
C ALA A 236 -8.75 -26.19 12.45
N ASN A 237 -7.51 -26.32 11.98
CA ASN A 237 -6.46 -25.31 12.19
C ASN A 237 -6.08 -24.64 10.85
N ALA A 238 -6.40 -23.36 10.71
CA ALA A 238 -6.18 -22.60 9.49
C ALA A 238 -4.69 -22.48 9.11
N ASN A 239 -3.78 -22.47 10.08
CA ASN A 239 -2.34 -22.46 9.82
C ASN A 239 -1.86 -23.78 9.20
N MET A 240 -2.47 -24.92 9.57
CA MET A 240 -2.18 -26.21 8.95
C MET A 240 -2.80 -26.32 7.56
N VAL A 241 -4.03 -25.84 7.37
CA VAL A 241 -4.69 -25.76 6.05
C VAL A 241 -3.84 -24.92 5.09
N ARG A 242 -3.37 -23.74 5.54
CA ARG A 242 -2.46 -22.86 4.78
C ARG A 242 -1.19 -23.59 4.33
N LYS A 243 -0.54 -24.36 5.21
CA LYS A 243 0.65 -25.15 4.86
C LYS A 243 0.32 -26.23 3.83
N GLY A 244 -0.81 -26.93 4.00
CA GLY A 244 -1.26 -27.96 3.07
C GLY A 244 -1.48 -27.40 1.67
N ILE A 245 -2.34 -26.39 1.51
CA ILE A 245 -2.64 -25.82 0.19
C ILE A 245 -1.45 -25.07 -0.41
N GLY A 246 -0.65 -24.40 0.43
CA GLY A 246 0.48 -23.59 -0.02
C GLY A 246 1.67 -24.40 -0.53
N SER A 247 1.76 -25.69 -0.15
CA SER A 247 2.76 -26.61 -0.69
C SER A 247 2.51 -26.98 -2.16
N ASP A 248 1.29 -26.74 -2.67
CA ASP A 248 1.01 -26.87 -4.09
C ASP A 248 1.59 -25.66 -4.85
N PRO A 249 2.54 -25.86 -5.77
CA PRO A 249 3.17 -24.75 -6.50
C PRO A 249 2.20 -23.96 -7.38
N ARG A 250 1.01 -24.49 -7.70
CA ARG A 250 -0.04 -23.78 -8.42
C ARG A 250 -0.70 -22.68 -7.58
N ILE A 251 -0.66 -22.81 -6.24
CA ILE A 251 -1.22 -21.85 -5.28
C ILE A 251 -0.11 -20.97 -4.68
N GLY A 252 0.99 -21.61 -4.30
CA GLY A 252 2.14 -21.00 -3.65
C GLY A 252 1.90 -20.60 -2.19
N THR A 253 2.98 -20.28 -1.48
CA THR A 253 2.98 -20.07 -0.02
C THR A 253 2.75 -18.63 0.43
N LYS A 254 2.75 -17.67 -0.49
CA LYS A 254 2.66 -16.23 -0.20
C LYS A 254 1.21 -15.73 -0.23
N PHE A 255 0.91 -14.70 0.57
CA PHE A 255 -0.40 -14.01 0.60
C PHE A 255 -1.59 -14.91 0.96
N ILE A 256 -1.36 -15.95 1.76
CA ILE A 256 -2.41 -16.88 2.24
C ILE A 256 -2.47 -16.90 3.78
N TYR A 257 -2.18 -15.77 4.41
CA TYR A 257 -2.20 -15.63 5.87
C TYR A 257 -3.55 -15.04 6.28
N PRO A 258 -4.41 -15.79 7.00
CA PRO A 258 -5.63 -15.22 7.56
C PRO A 258 -5.30 -14.28 8.71
N GLY A 259 -6.18 -13.32 8.97
CA GLY A 259 -6.03 -12.33 10.03
C GLY A 259 -7.24 -11.40 10.13
N VAL A 260 -7.01 -10.18 10.63
CA VAL A 260 -8.04 -9.12 10.79
C VAL A 260 -8.41 -8.39 9.49
N GLY A 261 -8.21 -9.05 8.34
CA GLY A 261 -8.44 -8.45 7.02
C GLY A 261 -7.24 -7.67 6.47
N TYR A 262 -7.41 -7.18 5.24
CA TYR A 262 -6.49 -6.28 4.56
C TYR A 262 -6.97 -4.82 4.62
N GLY A 263 -6.00 -3.91 4.54
CA GLY A 263 -6.21 -2.47 4.48
C GLY A 263 -5.22 -1.80 3.53
N GLY A 264 -4.87 -0.57 3.85
CA GLY A 264 -3.89 0.23 3.14
C GLY A 264 -4.45 0.98 1.95
N SER A 265 -3.58 1.75 1.33
CA SER A 265 -3.92 2.66 0.24
C SER A 265 -4.24 2.00 -1.09
N CYS A 266 -3.90 0.72 -1.29
CA CYS A 266 -3.96 0.05 -2.58
C CYS A 266 -5.16 -0.90 -2.70
N PHE A 267 -5.22 -1.99 -1.91
CA PHE A 267 -6.18 -3.07 -2.17
C PHE A 267 -7.66 -2.62 -2.08
N PRO A 268 -8.12 -1.95 -1.00
CA PRO A 268 -9.52 -1.56 -0.90
C PRO A 268 -9.97 -0.67 -2.05
N LYS A 269 -9.19 0.37 -2.39
CA LYS A 269 -9.55 1.29 -3.48
C LYS A 269 -9.49 0.60 -4.85
N ASP A 270 -8.51 -0.27 -5.09
CA ASP A 270 -8.31 -0.87 -6.41
C ASP A 270 -9.34 -1.95 -6.70
N VAL A 271 -9.71 -2.75 -5.69
CA VAL A 271 -10.82 -3.72 -5.79
C VAL A 271 -12.14 -3.00 -6.06
N LYS A 272 -12.46 -1.93 -5.30
CA LYS A 272 -13.64 -1.09 -5.54
C LYS A 272 -13.66 -0.51 -6.96
N ALA A 273 -12.53 0.03 -7.41
CA ALA A 273 -12.42 0.66 -8.72
C ALA A 273 -12.58 -0.33 -9.88
N ILE A 274 -12.04 -1.56 -9.79
CA ILE A 274 -12.23 -2.57 -10.84
C ILE A 274 -13.67 -3.13 -10.84
N ILE A 275 -14.28 -3.38 -9.68
CA ILE A 275 -15.71 -3.76 -9.57
C ILE A 275 -16.57 -2.72 -10.27
N LYS A 276 -16.32 -1.45 -9.99
CA LYS A 276 -17.05 -0.35 -10.62
C LYS A 276 -16.79 -0.24 -12.12
N THR A 277 -15.54 -0.42 -12.55
CA THR A 277 -15.20 -0.47 -13.98
C THR A 277 -16.02 -1.56 -14.66
N GLY A 278 -16.12 -2.76 -14.07
CA GLY A 278 -17.01 -3.82 -14.56
C GLY A 278 -18.45 -3.34 -14.72
N LYS A 279 -19.04 -2.74 -13.67
CA LYS A 279 -20.43 -2.22 -13.69
C LYS A 279 -20.65 -1.19 -14.79
N GLN A 280 -19.68 -0.30 -15.05
CA GLN A 280 -19.74 0.69 -16.13
C GLN A 280 -19.80 0.06 -17.53
N TYR A 281 -19.18 -1.12 -17.70
CA TYR A 281 -19.24 -1.90 -18.94
C TYR A 281 -20.34 -2.99 -18.90
N GLY A 282 -21.27 -2.94 -17.93
CA GLY A 282 -22.38 -3.88 -17.82
C GLY A 282 -21.99 -5.28 -17.36
N TYR A 283 -20.83 -5.45 -16.70
CA TYR A 283 -20.34 -6.73 -16.20
C TYR A 283 -20.16 -6.74 -14.67
N GLU A 284 -20.63 -7.81 -14.02
CA GLU A 284 -20.54 -7.94 -12.56
C GLU A 284 -19.38 -8.86 -12.15
N LEU A 285 -18.39 -8.32 -11.43
CA LEU A 285 -17.27 -9.07 -10.89
C LEU A 285 -17.66 -9.75 -9.56
N LYS A 286 -18.50 -10.80 -9.64
CA LYS A 286 -19.08 -11.50 -8.47
C LYS A 286 -18.04 -11.99 -7.45
N VAL A 287 -16.92 -12.53 -7.93
CA VAL A 287 -15.83 -12.99 -7.05
C VAL A 287 -15.26 -11.81 -6.25
N LEU A 288 -15.03 -10.67 -6.89
CA LEU A 288 -14.45 -9.52 -6.20
C LEU A 288 -15.44 -8.84 -5.25
N GLN A 289 -16.74 -8.88 -5.55
CA GLN A 289 -17.76 -8.42 -4.61
C GLN A 289 -17.73 -9.26 -3.32
N ALA A 290 -17.69 -10.60 -3.44
CA ALA A 290 -17.57 -11.47 -2.28
C ALA A 290 -16.25 -11.25 -1.50
N VAL A 291 -15.15 -10.97 -2.20
CA VAL A 291 -13.85 -10.65 -1.58
C VAL A 291 -13.92 -9.39 -0.74
N GLU A 292 -14.60 -8.35 -1.22
CA GLU A 292 -14.85 -7.10 -0.50
C GLU A 292 -15.73 -7.36 0.74
N ASP A 293 -16.88 -8.03 0.56
CA ASP A 293 -17.83 -8.32 1.63
C ASP A 293 -17.19 -9.12 2.77
N VAL A 294 -16.39 -10.14 2.43
CA VAL A 294 -15.63 -10.93 3.41
C VAL A 294 -14.60 -10.08 4.14
N ASN A 295 -13.88 -9.19 3.44
CA ASN A 295 -12.87 -8.35 4.07
C ASN A 295 -13.48 -7.35 5.05
N ASP A 296 -14.60 -6.73 4.69
CA ASP A 296 -15.31 -5.80 5.55
C ASP A 296 -15.83 -6.53 6.79
N ALA A 297 -16.45 -7.71 6.63
CA ALA A 297 -16.85 -8.55 7.76
C ALA A 297 -15.67 -9.00 8.65
N GLN A 298 -14.50 -9.25 8.07
CA GLN A 298 -13.33 -9.76 8.77
C GLN A 298 -12.76 -8.76 9.79
N LYS A 299 -12.83 -7.45 9.49
CA LYS A 299 -12.33 -6.39 10.38
C LYS A 299 -13.04 -6.39 11.76
N HIS A 300 -14.23 -6.98 11.83
CA HIS A 300 -15.06 -7.09 13.05
C HIS A 300 -14.82 -8.38 13.86
N VAL A 301 -14.10 -9.36 13.31
CA VAL A 301 -13.97 -10.71 13.91
C VAL A 301 -13.25 -10.66 15.26
N LEU A 302 -12.21 -9.82 15.39
CA LEU A 302 -11.45 -9.73 16.65
C LEU A 302 -12.32 -9.21 17.80
N VAL A 303 -13.15 -8.19 17.54
CA VAL A 303 -14.05 -7.61 18.54
C VAL A 303 -15.14 -8.61 18.94
N LYS A 304 -15.68 -9.38 17.99
CA LYS A 304 -16.62 -10.48 18.30
C LYS A 304 -16.02 -11.50 19.27
N LYS A 305 -14.74 -11.85 19.11
CA LYS A 305 -14.03 -12.74 20.04
C LYS A 305 -13.87 -12.12 21.43
N ILE A 306 -13.56 -10.83 21.49
CA ILE A 306 -13.44 -10.08 22.75
C ILE A 306 -14.77 -10.07 23.48
N LYS A 307 -15.86 -9.74 22.79
CA LYS A 307 -17.21 -9.75 23.35
C LYS A 307 -17.67 -11.12 23.80
N HIS A 308 -17.31 -12.17 23.06
CA HIS A 308 -17.57 -13.55 23.49
C HIS A 308 -16.83 -13.91 24.80
N HIS A 309 -15.64 -13.34 25.02
CA HIS A 309 -14.85 -13.59 26.23
C HIS A 309 -15.31 -12.77 27.45
N PHE A 310 -15.50 -11.46 27.26
CA PHE A 310 -15.72 -10.50 28.35
C PHE A 310 -17.18 -10.04 28.50
N GLY A 311 -18.04 -10.30 27.50
CA GLY A 311 -19.41 -9.81 27.44
C GLY A 311 -19.60 -8.68 26.41
N GLU A 312 -20.85 -8.32 26.13
CA GLU A 312 -21.19 -7.26 25.16
C GLU A 312 -20.89 -5.84 25.67
N ASP A 313 -21.04 -5.62 26.98
CA ASP A 313 -20.70 -4.36 27.66
C ASP A 313 -19.27 -4.44 28.18
N LEU A 314 -18.39 -3.61 27.61
CA LEU A 314 -16.98 -3.52 27.98
C LEU A 314 -16.69 -2.29 28.86
N SER A 315 -17.72 -1.70 29.44
CA SER A 315 -17.60 -0.55 30.34
C SER A 315 -16.66 -0.83 31.51
N GLY A 316 -15.71 0.07 31.73
CA GLY A 316 -14.71 -0.05 32.79
C GLY A 316 -13.51 -0.92 32.44
N MET A 317 -13.53 -1.62 31.30
CA MET A 317 -12.40 -2.40 30.81
C MET A 317 -11.41 -1.55 30.01
N SER A 318 -10.17 -2.03 29.90
CA SER A 318 -9.09 -1.40 29.15
C SER A 318 -8.40 -2.42 28.24
N PHE A 319 -8.20 -2.12 26.96
CA PHE A 319 -7.54 -3.01 26.02
C PHE A 319 -6.24 -2.40 25.48
N ALA A 320 -5.17 -3.19 25.52
CA ALA A 320 -3.89 -2.85 24.91
C ALA A 320 -3.90 -3.24 23.43
N ILE A 321 -3.47 -2.34 22.53
CA ILE A 321 -3.35 -2.63 21.10
C ILE A 321 -1.89 -2.51 20.67
N TRP A 322 -1.36 -3.59 20.11
CA TRP A 322 -0.09 -3.65 19.40
C TRP A 322 -0.31 -3.56 17.90
N GLY A 323 0.17 -2.45 17.33
CA GLY A 323 0.09 -2.16 15.90
C GLY A 323 -1.15 -1.34 15.54
N LEU A 324 -0.93 -0.20 14.89
CA LEU A 324 -1.97 0.71 14.41
C LEU A 324 -1.96 0.83 12.88
N SER A 325 -0.78 0.78 12.26
CA SER A 325 -0.65 0.81 10.80
C SER A 325 -1.36 -0.37 10.14
N PHE A 326 -1.73 -0.26 8.86
CA PHE A 326 -2.42 -1.35 8.17
C PHE A 326 -1.54 -2.61 7.98
N LYS A 327 -0.22 -2.43 8.03
CA LYS A 327 0.81 -3.49 7.98
C LYS A 327 2.14 -2.98 8.57
N PRO A 328 3.12 -3.87 8.84
CA PRO A 328 4.43 -3.43 9.34
C PRO A 328 5.21 -2.55 8.36
N ASN A 329 6.18 -1.81 8.88
CA ASN A 329 7.15 -0.95 8.19
C ASN A 329 6.55 0.26 7.43
N THR A 330 5.39 0.76 7.85
CA THR A 330 4.77 1.98 7.30
C THR A 330 4.05 2.77 8.39
N ASP A 331 3.92 4.08 8.21
CA ASP A 331 3.06 4.97 9.00
C ASP A 331 1.61 5.00 8.47
N ASP A 332 1.34 4.38 7.32
CA ASP A 332 0.03 4.45 6.68
C ASP A 332 -1.07 3.73 7.49
N MET A 333 -2.14 4.48 7.75
CA MET A 333 -3.34 4.02 8.45
C MET A 333 -4.61 4.00 7.59
N ARG A 334 -4.50 4.30 6.29
CA ARG A 334 -5.64 4.21 5.37
C ARG A 334 -6.21 2.80 5.42
N GLU A 335 -7.52 2.70 5.65
CA GLU A 335 -8.23 1.42 5.72
C GLU A 335 -7.64 0.40 6.72
N ALA A 336 -6.91 0.87 7.74
CA ALA A 336 -6.29 -0.01 8.74
C ALA A 336 -7.37 -0.73 9.58
N PRO A 337 -7.27 -2.07 9.77
CA PRO A 337 -8.18 -2.81 10.64
C PRO A 337 -8.21 -2.27 12.09
N ALA A 338 -7.10 -1.69 12.56
CA ALA A 338 -7.00 -1.09 13.89
C ALA A 338 -8.07 -0.01 14.13
N THR A 339 -8.36 0.83 13.14
CA THR A 339 -9.37 1.90 13.28
C THR A 339 -10.75 1.32 13.56
N VAL A 340 -11.17 0.30 12.80
CA VAL A 340 -12.47 -0.37 12.99
C VAL A 340 -12.54 -1.03 14.37
N ILE A 341 -11.50 -1.77 14.75
CA ILE A 341 -11.43 -2.46 16.05
C ILE A 341 -11.54 -1.45 17.20
N ILE A 342 -10.80 -0.34 17.13
CA ILE A 342 -10.78 0.71 18.16
C ILE A 342 -12.15 1.37 18.30
N GLU A 343 -12.78 1.72 17.18
CA GLU A 343 -14.10 2.37 17.18
C GLU A 343 -15.16 1.47 17.82
N GLU A 344 -15.14 0.17 17.52
CA GLU A 344 -16.10 -0.77 18.12
C GLU A 344 -15.85 -1.01 19.62
N LEU A 345 -14.60 -1.09 20.06
CA LEU A 345 -14.27 -1.23 21.48
C LEU A 345 -14.74 -0.01 22.28
N ILE A 346 -14.51 1.19 21.76
CA ILE A 346 -14.96 2.43 22.38
C ILE A 346 -16.49 2.50 22.38
N ALA A 347 -17.14 2.12 21.28
CA ALA A 347 -18.60 2.07 21.20
C ALA A 347 -19.22 1.08 22.20
N ALA A 348 -18.49 0.03 22.58
CA ALA A 348 -18.85 -0.92 23.64
C ALA A 348 -18.48 -0.46 25.06
N GLY A 349 -17.95 0.76 25.23
CA GLY A 349 -17.63 1.36 26.54
C GLY A 349 -16.20 1.12 27.04
N ALA A 350 -15.35 0.47 26.25
CA ALA A 350 -13.98 0.17 26.67
C ALA A 350 -13.05 1.39 26.55
N LYS A 351 -11.99 1.38 27.36
CA LYS A 351 -10.80 2.21 27.16
C LYS A 351 -9.81 1.46 26.28
N VAL A 352 -9.03 2.20 25.48
CA VAL A 352 -8.00 1.63 24.61
C VAL A 352 -6.69 2.35 24.83
N LYS A 353 -5.61 1.56 24.97
CA LYS A 353 -4.23 2.05 24.95
C LYS A 353 -3.49 1.43 23.76
N GLY A 354 -3.15 2.26 22.78
CA GLY A 354 -2.52 1.82 21.53
C GLY A 354 -1.03 2.12 21.49
N TYR A 355 -0.28 1.26 20.83
CA TYR A 355 1.12 1.46 20.50
C TYR A 355 1.45 0.96 19.09
N ASP A 356 2.18 1.78 18.34
CA ASP A 356 2.78 1.43 17.06
C ASP A 356 4.19 2.06 16.98
N PRO A 357 5.20 1.37 16.46
CA PRO A 357 6.56 1.93 16.40
C PRO A 357 6.67 3.19 15.54
N ILE A 358 5.83 3.33 14.50
CA ILE A 358 5.95 4.40 13.48
C ILE A 358 4.66 5.22 13.37
N ALA A 359 3.48 4.59 13.36
CA ALA A 359 2.21 5.22 12.97
C ALA A 359 1.51 6.06 14.05
N MET A 360 2.12 6.25 15.23
CA MET A 360 1.48 6.93 16.36
C MET A 360 1.06 8.38 16.06
N LYS A 361 1.89 9.12 15.33
CA LYS A 361 1.59 10.51 14.94
C LYS A 361 0.42 10.57 13.96
N GLU A 362 0.42 9.68 12.98
CA GLU A 362 -0.62 9.60 11.95
C GLU A 362 -1.96 9.19 12.58
N ALA A 363 -1.92 8.20 13.48
CA ALA A 363 -3.04 7.78 14.30
C ALA A 363 -3.65 8.94 15.08
N GLN A 364 -2.83 9.71 15.80
CA GLN A 364 -3.33 10.80 16.63
C GLN A 364 -3.85 11.98 15.81
N HIS A 365 -3.14 12.38 14.76
CA HIS A 365 -3.46 13.63 14.06
C HIS A 365 -4.56 13.49 13.02
N ILE A 366 -4.72 12.30 12.41
CA ILE A 366 -5.57 12.14 11.23
C ILE A 366 -6.72 11.14 11.45
N TYR A 367 -6.47 10.00 12.09
CA TYR A 367 -7.42 8.89 12.04
C TYR A 367 -8.21 8.64 13.33
N ILE A 368 -7.55 8.70 14.50
CA ILE A 368 -8.14 8.26 15.78
C ILE A 368 -8.35 9.45 16.72
N GLY A 369 -7.42 10.40 16.79
CA GLY A 369 -7.50 11.53 17.72
C GLY A 369 -7.30 11.12 19.18
N ASP A 370 -7.75 11.97 20.10
CA ASP A 370 -7.59 11.74 21.55
C ASP A 370 -8.60 10.72 22.13
N LYS A 371 -9.17 9.86 21.28
CA LYS A 371 -10.11 8.79 21.66
C LYS A 371 -9.42 7.65 22.41
N ILE A 372 -8.11 7.50 22.26
CA ILE A 372 -7.30 6.44 22.87
C ILE A 372 -6.12 7.05 23.63
N THR A 373 -5.51 6.25 24.51
CA THR A 373 -4.21 6.60 25.09
C THR A 373 -3.08 6.07 24.21
N TYR A 374 -2.12 6.93 23.87
CA TYR A 374 -0.93 6.56 23.10
C TYR A 374 0.20 6.17 24.05
N ALA A 375 0.59 4.89 24.03
CA ALA A 375 1.64 4.37 24.92
C ALA A 375 3.05 4.75 24.43
N LYS A 376 4.02 4.75 25.35
CA LYS A 376 5.43 5.06 25.03
C LYS A 376 6.14 3.90 24.34
N ASP A 377 5.80 2.69 24.72
CA ASP A 377 6.34 1.45 24.20
C ASP A 377 5.30 0.32 24.27
N ALA A 378 5.64 -0.84 23.70
CA ALA A 378 4.76 -2.00 23.65
C ALA A 378 4.31 -2.48 25.05
N TYR A 379 5.16 -2.40 26.07
CA TYR A 379 4.84 -2.87 27.41
C TYR A 379 4.02 -1.84 28.20
N ASP A 380 4.28 -0.54 28.02
CA ASP A 380 3.48 0.55 28.57
C ASP A 380 2.01 0.47 28.10
N ALA A 381 1.80 0.00 26.86
CA ALA A 381 0.46 -0.27 26.32
C ALA A 381 -0.32 -1.29 27.16
N CYS A 382 0.38 -2.21 27.82
CA CYS A 382 -0.21 -3.33 28.55
C CYS A 382 -0.45 -3.04 30.04
N VAL A 383 0.08 -1.94 30.59
CA VAL A 383 -0.11 -1.59 32.01
C VAL A 383 -1.60 -1.41 32.33
N ASP A 384 -2.10 -2.22 33.28
CA ASP A 384 -3.47 -2.26 33.80
C ASP A 384 -4.55 -2.56 32.73
N ALA A 385 -4.15 -3.13 31.58
CA ALA A 385 -5.09 -3.55 30.55
C ALA A 385 -5.63 -4.96 30.84
N ASP A 386 -6.88 -5.22 30.47
CA ASP A 386 -7.57 -6.49 30.66
C ASP A 386 -7.16 -7.56 29.65
N ALA A 387 -6.76 -7.15 28.46
CA ALA A 387 -6.22 -8.03 27.44
C ALA A 387 -5.32 -7.28 26.44
N LEU A 388 -4.46 -8.03 25.78
CA LEU A 388 -3.64 -7.57 24.66
C LEU A 388 -4.27 -7.98 23.32
N LEU A 389 -4.32 -7.04 22.37
CA LEU A 389 -4.71 -7.26 20.99
C LEU A 389 -3.50 -7.03 20.09
N LEU A 390 -3.10 -8.05 19.33
CA LEU A 390 -2.13 -7.89 18.25
C LEU A 390 -2.87 -7.65 16.93
N VAL A 391 -2.74 -6.46 16.39
CA VAL A 391 -3.43 -6.04 15.15
C VAL A 391 -2.46 -5.95 13.98
N THR A 392 -1.20 -5.57 14.22
CA THR A 392 -0.17 -5.48 13.16
C THR A 392 1.15 -6.09 13.61
N GLU A 393 1.67 -7.03 12.83
CA GLU A 393 2.75 -7.97 13.15
C GLU A 393 4.17 -7.38 13.03
N TRP A 394 4.40 -6.23 13.66
CA TRP A 394 5.72 -5.61 13.72
C TRP A 394 6.77 -6.57 14.33
N SER A 395 8.01 -6.47 13.86
CA SER A 395 9.09 -7.38 14.25
C SER A 395 9.34 -7.40 15.76
N GLU A 396 9.20 -6.26 16.44
CA GLU A 396 9.39 -6.16 17.89
C GLU A 396 8.34 -6.91 18.71
N PHE A 397 7.18 -7.22 18.13
CA PHE A 397 6.12 -7.97 18.81
C PHE A 397 6.30 -9.49 18.72
N ARG A 398 7.25 -9.99 17.92
CA ARG A 398 7.34 -11.43 17.61
C ARG A 398 7.79 -12.30 18.79
N ILE A 399 8.63 -11.76 19.67
CA ILE A 399 9.18 -12.49 20.83
C ILE A 399 9.07 -11.59 22.07
N PRO A 400 7.86 -11.44 22.63
CA PRO A 400 7.68 -10.64 23.84
C PRO A 400 8.03 -11.44 25.10
N SER A 401 8.29 -10.73 26.20
CA SER A 401 8.41 -11.36 27.52
C SER A 401 7.02 -11.65 28.09
N TRP A 402 6.54 -12.88 27.94
CA TRP A 402 5.26 -13.33 28.49
C TRP A 402 5.19 -13.23 30.02
N GLU A 403 6.33 -13.34 30.71
CA GLU A 403 6.38 -13.10 32.16
C GLU A 403 6.09 -11.63 32.48
N ALA A 404 6.70 -10.69 31.76
CA ALA A 404 6.45 -9.26 31.96
C ALA A 404 5.00 -8.91 31.62
N LEU A 405 4.49 -9.35 30.47
CA LEU A 405 3.10 -9.10 30.08
C LEU A 405 2.10 -9.64 31.11
N GLY A 406 2.38 -10.82 31.69
CA GLY A 406 1.53 -11.40 32.73
C GLY A 406 1.55 -10.66 34.07
N LYS A 407 2.52 -9.76 34.30
CA LYS A 407 2.55 -8.85 35.45
C LYS A 407 1.90 -7.49 35.15
N LEU A 408 1.80 -7.12 33.88
CA LEU A 408 1.29 -5.82 33.44
C LEU A 408 -0.22 -5.86 33.18
N LEU A 409 -0.72 -6.96 32.61
CA LEU A 409 -2.15 -7.15 32.32
C LEU A 409 -2.92 -7.64 33.55
N ASN A 410 -4.18 -7.23 33.66
CA ASN A 410 -5.12 -7.75 34.68
C ASN A 410 -5.45 -9.23 34.44
N ASN A 411 -5.48 -9.64 33.17
CA ASN A 411 -5.71 -11.03 32.77
C ASN A 411 -4.66 -11.48 31.75
N LYS A 412 -4.22 -12.73 31.84
CA LYS A 412 -3.37 -13.39 30.82
C LYS A 412 -4.18 -13.76 29.59
N VAL A 413 -4.72 -12.75 28.89
CA VAL A 413 -5.57 -12.92 27.71
C VAL A 413 -4.96 -12.16 26.54
N ILE A 414 -4.86 -12.84 25.40
CA ILE A 414 -4.39 -12.25 24.14
C ILE A 414 -5.32 -12.60 22.99
N PHE A 415 -5.62 -11.60 22.17
CA PHE A 415 -6.32 -11.72 20.89
C PHE A 415 -5.31 -11.45 19.77
N ASP A 416 -4.86 -12.51 19.12
CA ASP A 416 -3.87 -12.47 18.05
C ASP A 416 -4.58 -12.38 16.69
N GLY A 417 -4.66 -11.17 16.14
CA GLY A 417 -5.24 -10.91 14.83
C GLY A 417 -4.36 -11.33 13.64
N ARG A 418 -3.15 -11.84 13.88
CA ARG A 418 -2.13 -12.14 12.86
C ARG A 418 -1.51 -13.53 12.98
N ASN A 419 -1.92 -14.32 13.98
CA ASN A 419 -1.50 -15.70 14.23
C ASN A 419 0.02 -15.89 14.26
N ILE A 420 0.74 -14.97 14.91
CA ILE A 420 2.21 -15.05 15.02
C ILE A 420 2.66 -15.85 16.25
N TYR A 421 1.77 -16.05 17.23
CA TYR A 421 2.10 -16.79 18.45
C TYR A 421 1.66 -18.25 18.39
N ASP A 422 2.40 -19.11 19.08
CA ASP A 422 2.04 -20.52 19.22
C ASP A 422 1.05 -20.69 20.38
N LYS A 423 -0.15 -21.17 20.04
CA LYS A 423 -1.25 -21.37 21.00
C LYS A 423 -0.86 -22.31 22.14
N LYS A 424 -0.22 -23.44 21.81
CA LYS A 424 0.12 -24.48 22.80
C LYS A 424 1.14 -23.95 23.81
N TYR A 425 2.17 -23.26 23.33
CA TYR A 425 3.17 -22.62 24.16
C TYR A 425 2.55 -21.59 25.11
N LEU A 426 1.60 -20.79 24.64
CA LEU A 426 0.90 -19.81 25.47
C LEU A 426 0.00 -20.47 26.53
N GLU A 427 -0.73 -21.52 26.17
CA GLU A 427 -1.56 -22.29 27.10
C GLU A 427 -0.72 -22.93 28.21
N GLU A 428 0.48 -23.44 27.89
CA GLU A 428 1.45 -23.97 28.88
C GLU A 428 1.92 -22.89 29.87
N LEU A 429 1.96 -21.62 29.46
CA LEU A 429 2.28 -20.47 30.32
C LEU A 429 1.07 -19.90 31.07
N GLY A 430 -0.11 -20.52 30.91
CA GLY A 430 -1.37 -20.12 31.54
C GLY A 430 -2.06 -18.93 30.86
N TRP A 431 -1.79 -18.70 29.57
CA TRP A 431 -2.47 -17.68 28.77
C TRP A 431 -3.69 -18.25 28.05
N LYS A 432 -4.73 -17.43 27.95
CA LYS A 432 -5.81 -17.66 27.00
C LYS A 432 -5.47 -16.97 25.69
N HIS A 433 -5.31 -17.75 24.62
CA HIS A 433 -4.93 -17.27 23.30
C HIS A 433 -6.09 -17.43 22.30
N TYR A 434 -6.52 -16.32 21.72
CA TYR A 434 -7.54 -16.27 20.68
C TYR A 434 -6.92 -15.82 19.36
N GLY A 435 -6.65 -16.75 18.46
CA GLY A 435 -6.21 -16.43 17.10
C GLY A 435 -7.37 -16.40 16.09
N ILE A 436 -7.03 -16.24 14.82
CA ILE A 436 -7.94 -16.34 13.66
C ILE A 436 -7.81 -17.72 13.02
N GLY A 437 -8.81 -18.59 13.19
CA GLY A 437 -8.80 -19.93 12.61
C GLY A 437 -8.08 -21.01 13.43
N VAL A 438 -7.80 -20.78 14.73
CA VAL A 438 -6.91 -21.64 15.54
C VAL A 438 -7.35 -21.88 16.99
#